data_AF-D8RCL0-F1
#
_entry.id   AF-D8RCL0-F1
#
_cell.length_a   1.000
_cell.length_b   1.000
_cell.length_c   1.000
_cell.angle_alpha   90.00
_cell.angle_beta   90.00
_cell.angle_gamma   90.00
#
_symmetry.space_group_name_H-M   'P 1'
#
loop_
_entity.id
_entity.type
_entity.pdbx_description
1 polymer ?
#
loop_
_entity_poly.entity_id
_entity_poly.type
_entity_poly.pdbx_seq_one_letter_code
_entity_poly.pdbx_strand_id
1 'polypeptide(L)'
;MEALRCLHGPERPFSSTIGVDGRARRRLDCFLLPCFPFIEMSLEIALPDSDLESRDYLALQNAINDHVLLVNDESVDRTCAMIQEKEREVTHYYDVVMRNAVASGNAELVSYLEILKLCVPNNLKVHFISSRYGVNDGESGHGIWIVL
;
A
#
# COMPACT_ATOMS: atom_id res chain seq x y z
N MET A 1 -3.27 9.29 -15.22
CA MET A 1 -3.96 8.47 -14.20
C MET A 1 -5.33 9.08 -14.04
N GLU A 2 -6.35 8.44 -14.62
CA GLU A 2 -7.75 8.85 -14.54
C GLU A 2 -8.38 8.25 -13.27
N ALA A 3 -9.28 8.99 -12.63
CA ALA A 3 -9.67 8.82 -11.24
C ALA A 3 -10.87 7.88 -11.03
N LEU A 4 -10.72 6.95 -10.07
CA LEU A 4 -11.75 6.10 -9.46
C LEU A 4 -13.03 6.87 -9.07
N ARG A 5 -14.20 6.39 -9.51
CA ARG A 5 -15.53 6.86 -9.03
C ARG A 5 -16.33 5.69 -8.44
N CYS A 6 -16.74 5.81 -7.17
CA CYS A 6 -17.61 4.84 -6.48
C CYS A 6 -19.10 5.13 -6.73
N LEU A 7 -19.89 4.08 -6.98
CA LEU A 7 -21.36 4.13 -7.03
C LEU A 7 -21.94 3.84 -5.63
N HIS A 8 -22.79 4.74 -5.13
CA HIS A 8 -23.34 4.71 -3.76
C HIS A 8 -24.28 3.50 -3.55
N GLY A 9 -23.97 2.68 -2.53
CA GLY A 9 -24.89 1.70 -1.92
C GLY A 9 -25.29 2.12 -0.50
N PRO A 10 -26.35 1.55 0.10
CA PRO A 10 -26.96 2.09 1.32
C PRO A 10 -26.07 1.93 2.55
N GLU A 11 -25.91 3.04 3.28
CA GLU A 11 -25.06 3.17 4.47
C GLU A 11 -25.48 2.23 5.62
N ARG A 12 -24.57 1.37 6.10
CA ARG A 12 -24.68 0.75 7.44
C ARG A 12 -23.84 1.53 8.44
N PRO A 13 -24.30 1.70 9.70
CA PRO A 13 -23.57 2.48 10.69
C PRO A 13 -22.29 1.77 11.12
N PHE A 14 -21.15 2.42 10.87
CA PHE A 14 -19.81 1.93 11.18
C PHE A 14 -19.47 2.17 12.66
N SER A 15 -18.98 1.13 13.36
CA SER A 15 -18.43 1.26 14.71
C SER A 15 -17.10 1.99 14.67
N SER A 16 -17.05 3.16 15.30
CA SER A 16 -15.98 4.16 15.21
C SER A 16 -14.71 3.85 16.03
N THR A 17 -14.32 2.58 16.16
CA THR A 17 -13.25 2.21 17.11
C THR A 17 -12.26 1.22 16.51
N ILE A 18 -11.46 1.70 15.57
CA ILE A 18 -10.12 1.10 15.33
C ILE A 18 -9.13 2.04 16.00
N GLY A 19 -8.79 1.74 17.26
CA GLY A 19 -7.76 2.45 18.00
C GLY A 19 -6.38 2.32 17.33
N VAL A 20 -5.44 3.17 17.74
CA VAL A 20 -4.06 3.19 17.23
C VAL A 20 -3.40 1.80 17.29
N ASP A 21 -3.71 1.01 18.31
CA ASP A 21 -3.25 -0.38 18.49
C ASP A 21 -3.76 -1.35 17.41
N GLY A 22 -4.96 -1.13 16.86
CA GLY A 22 -5.51 -1.97 15.80
C GLY A 22 -4.78 -1.80 14.47
N ARG A 23 -4.32 -0.58 14.15
CA ARG A 23 -3.49 -0.33 12.97
C ARG A 23 -2.09 -0.89 13.11
N ALA A 24 -1.46 -0.71 14.27
CA ALA A 24 -0.13 -1.25 14.54
C ALA A 24 -0.10 -2.79 14.46
N ARG A 25 -1.15 -3.45 14.99
CA ARG A 25 -1.26 -4.92 14.93
C ARG A 25 -1.50 -5.43 13.52
N ARG A 26 -2.36 -4.77 12.74
CA ARG A 26 -2.58 -5.13 11.32
C ARG A 26 -1.33 -4.97 10.46
N ARG A 27 -0.43 -4.01 10.76
CA ARG A 27 0.86 -3.88 10.05
C ARG A 27 1.76 -5.12 10.23
N LEU A 28 1.70 -5.80 11.37
CA LEU A 28 2.42 -7.08 11.58
C LEU A 28 1.74 -8.26 10.87
N ASP A 29 0.41 -8.25 10.76
CA ASP A 29 -0.35 -9.34 10.15
C ASP A 29 -0.38 -9.26 8.60
N CYS A 30 0.06 -8.13 8.03
CA CYS A 30 0.19 -7.95 6.59
C CYS A 30 1.50 -8.57 6.08
N PHE A 31 1.41 -9.37 5.02
CA PHE A 31 2.55 -10.05 4.37
C PHE A 31 3.57 -9.08 3.73
N LEU A 32 3.43 -7.77 3.92
CA LEU A 32 4.28 -6.76 3.29
C LEU A 32 5.63 -6.57 3.98
N LEU A 33 5.72 -6.80 5.30
CA LEU A 33 6.99 -6.65 6.03
C LEU A 33 8.11 -7.57 5.46
N PRO A 34 7.84 -8.84 5.11
CA PRO A 34 8.79 -9.68 4.37
C PRO A 34 9.11 -9.21 2.94
N CYS A 35 8.27 -8.38 2.31
CA CYS A 35 8.52 -7.92 0.94
C CYS A 35 9.71 -6.95 0.84
N PHE A 36 9.94 -6.12 1.86
CA PHE A 36 11.06 -5.17 1.86
C PHE A 36 12.44 -5.86 1.77
N PRO A 37 12.79 -6.83 2.65
CA PRO A 37 14.04 -7.57 2.53
C PRO A 37 14.07 -8.53 1.33
N PHE A 38 12.90 -8.97 0.84
CA PHE A 38 12.82 -9.78 -0.38
C PHE A 38 13.27 -9.00 -1.62
N ILE A 39 13.00 -7.68 -1.69
CA ILE A 39 13.47 -6.83 -2.79
C ILE A 39 15.00 -6.72 -2.77
N GLU A 40 15.61 -6.50 -1.60
CA GLU A 40 17.08 -6.48 -1.47
C GLU A 40 17.70 -7.79 -1.95
N MET A 41 17.14 -8.92 -1.48
CA MET A 41 17.57 -10.25 -1.90
C MET A 41 17.40 -10.48 -3.41
N SER A 42 16.28 -10.06 -3.99
CA SER A 42 15.99 -10.26 -5.42
C SER A 42 16.86 -9.43 -6.34
N LEU A 43 17.33 -8.28 -5.84
CA LEU A 43 18.25 -7.39 -6.55
C LEU A 43 19.72 -7.70 -6.25
N GLU A 44 19.99 -8.65 -5.34
CA GLU A 44 21.34 -8.98 -4.86
C GLU A 44 22.09 -7.74 -4.30
N ILE A 45 21.35 -6.83 -3.66
CA ILE A 45 21.89 -5.63 -3.02
C ILE A 45 21.81 -5.73 -1.50
N ALA A 46 22.59 -4.92 -0.80
CA ALA A 46 22.52 -4.77 0.65
C ALA A 46 22.50 -3.28 0.98
N LEU A 47 21.30 -2.73 1.20
CA LEU A 47 21.18 -1.31 1.51
C LEU A 47 21.68 -1.05 2.94
N PRO A 48 22.42 0.04 3.16
CA PRO A 48 22.90 0.35 4.50
C PRO A 48 21.73 0.76 5.40
N ASP A 49 21.80 0.37 6.68
CA ASP A 49 20.79 0.72 7.68
C ASP A 49 20.53 2.24 7.73
N SER A 50 21.53 3.07 7.44
CA SER A 50 21.36 4.53 7.38
C SER A 50 20.33 5.00 6.35
N ASP A 51 20.19 4.28 5.23
CA ASP A 51 19.18 4.59 4.21
C ASP A 51 17.80 4.05 4.63
N LEU A 52 17.77 2.84 5.19
CA LEU A 52 16.55 2.13 5.62
C LEU A 52 15.96 2.64 6.95
N GLU A 53 16.76 3.33 7.75
CA GLU A 53 16.34 3.99 9.00
C GLU A 53 16.17 5.50 8.81
N SER A 54 16.38 6.00 7.59
CA SER A 54 16.15 7.42 7.30
C SER A 54 14.68 7.77 7.54
N ARG A 55 14.44 8.97 8.07
CA ARG A 55 13.09 9.45 8.42
C ARG A 55 12.13 9.35 7.23
N ASP A 56 12.60 9.73 6.05
CA ASP A 56 11.78 9.76 4.84
C ASP A 56 11.50 8.35 4.30
N TYR A 57 12.47 7.44 4.38
CA TYR A 57 12.26 6.04 4.03
C TYR A 57 11.27 5.35 4.98
N LEU A 58 11.41 5.55 6.29
CA LEU A 58 10.46 4.99 7.26
C LEU A 58 9.06 5.57 7.05
N ALA A 59 8.94 6.85 6.68
CA ALA A 59 7.65 7.44 6.33
C ALA A 59 7.05 6.81 5.07
N LEU A 60 7.86 6.58 4.03
CA LEU A 60 7.46 5.87 2.82
C LEU A 60 7.00 4.44 3.11
N GLN A 61 7.80 3.67 3.86
CA GLN A 61 7.49 2.30 4.22
C GLN A 61 6.17 2.21 5.00
N ASN A 62 5.96 3.11 5.96
CA ASN A 62 4.72 3.15 6.73
C ASN A 62 3.51 3.54 5.86
N ALA A 63 3.66 4.49 4.94
CA ALA A 63 2.60 4.90 4.02
C ALA A 63 2.19 3.76 3.08
N ILE A 64 3.16 3.00 2.56
CA ILE A 64 2.90 1.81 1.73
C ILE A 64 2.17 0.73 2.54
N ASN A 65 2.63 0.44 3.76
CA ASN A 65 1.96 -0.54 4.64
C ASN A 65 0.51 -0.14 4.94
N ASP A 66 0.28 1.14 5.26
CA ASP A 66 -1.07 1.64 5.53
C ASP A 66 -1.96 1.57 4.28
N HIS A 67 -1.43 1.91 3.10
CA HIS A 67 -2.17 1.79 1.84
C HIS A 67 -2.63 0.36 1.61
N VAL A 68 -1.71 -0.60 1.67
CA VAL A 68 -2.05 -2.02 1.43
C VAL A 68 -3.07 -2.52 2.44
N LEU A 69 -2.94 -2.14 3.71
CA LEU A 69 -3.93 -2.49 4.73
C LEU A 69 -5.31 -1.91 4.46
N LEU A 70 -5.39 -0.66 4.01
CA LEU A 70 -6.66 -0.03 3.68
C LEU A 70 -7.31 -0.70 2.48
N VAL A 71 -6.54 -1.08 1.45
CA VAL A 71 -7.06 -1.86 0.30
C VAL A 71 -7.64 -3.21 0.74
N ASN A 72 -7.13 -3.78 1.83
CA ASN A 72 -7.60 -5.05 2.37
C ASN A 72 -8.83 -4.91 3.28
N ASP A 73 -9.25 -3.70 3.67
CA ASP A 73 -10.37 -3.46 4.60
C ASP A 73 -11.69 -3.27 3.82
N GLU A 74 -12.69 -4.11 4.06
CA GLU A 74 -13.94 -4.22 3.24
C GLU A 74 -14.92 -3.03 3.36
N SER A 75 -14.55 -1.90 3.99
CA SER A 75 -15.47 -0.77 4.24
C SER A 75 -15.39 0.34 3.17
N VAL A 76 -15.98 0.07 2.01
CA VAL A 76 -15.85 0.82 0.74
C VAL A 76 -15.80 2.35 0.83
N ASP A 77 -16.78 3.03 1.42
CA ASP A 77 -16.95 4.46 1.09
C ASP A 77 -16.03 5.43 1.86
N ARG A 78 -15.65 5.12 3.11
CA ARG A 78 -14.61 5.89 3.82
C ARG A 78 -13.21 5.41 3.47
N THR A 79 -13.06 4.13 3.16
CA THR A 79 -11.76 3.54 2.84
C THR A 79 -11.22 4.06 1.51
N CYS A 80 -12.05 4.33 0.50
CA CYS A 80 -11.57 4.90 -0.76
C CYS A 80 -10.90 6.28 -0.62
N ALA A 81 -11.47 7.20 0.16
CA ALA A 81 -10.85 8.51 0.40
C ALA A 81 -9.52 8.37 1.16
N MET A 82 -9.45 7.45 2.14
CA MET A 82 -8.24 7.14 2.88
C MET A 82 -7.18 6.47 2.02
N ILE A 83 -7.56 5.57 1.11
CA ILE A 83 -6.66 4.94 0.12
C ILE A 83 -6.05 6.04 -0.77
N GLN A 84 -6.86 6.94 -1.31
CA GLN A 84 -6.38 8.04 -2.16
C GLN A 84 -5.50 9.04 -1.41
N GLU A 85 -5.78 9.27 -0.12
CA GLU A 85 -4.90 10.05 0.75
C GLU A 85 -3.55 9.33 0.95
N LYS A 86 -3.56 8.02 1.19
CA LYS A 86 -2.33 7.23 1.31
C LYS A 86 -1.54 7.12 0.01
N GLU A 87 -2.19 7.05 -1.16
CA GLU A 87 -1.50 7.11 -2.45
C GLU A 87 -0.74 8.43 -2.63
N ARG A 88 -1.34 9.55 -2.17
CA ARG A 88 -0.69 10.87 -2.19
C ARG A 88 0.50 10.92 -1.22
N GLU A 89 0.36 10.36 -0.02
CA GLU A 89 1.49 10.26 0.93
C GLU A 89 2.63 9.39 0.38
N VAL A 90 2.32 8.23 -0.19
CA VAL A 90 3.31 7.35 -0.83
C VAL A 90 4.04 8.10 -1.94
N THR A 91 3.31 8.77 -2.83
CA THR A 91 3.90 9.55 -3.92
C THR A 91 4.83 10.65 -3.37
N HIS A 92 4.38 11.37 -2.35
CA HIS A 92 5.17 12.43 -1.74
C HIS A 92 6.49 11.92 -1.16
N TYR A 93 6.45 10.90 -0.31
CA TYR A 93 7.66 10.36 0.32
C TYR A 93 8.55 9.64 -0.69
N TYR A 94 7.97 8.97 -1.68
CA TYR A 94 8.74 8.35 -2.76
C TYR A 94 9.59 9.37 -3.51
N ASP A 95 9.00 10.49 -3.91
CA ASP A 95 9.70 11.56 -4.63
C ASP A 95 10.82 12.17 -3.79
N VAL A 96 10.63 12.30 -2.48
CA VAL A 96 11.67 12.79 -1.56
C VAL A 96 12.84 11.81 -1.48
N VAL A 97 12.56 10.53 -1.19
CA VAL A 97 13.60 9.51 -1.04
C VAL A 97 14.33 9.27 -2.35
N MET A 98 13.62 9.17 -3.47
CA MET A 98 14.20 9.02 -4.80
C MET A 98 15.10 10.20 -5.17
N ARG A 99 14.66 11.44 -4.92
CA ARG A 99 15.48 12.64 -5.19
C ARG A 99 16.76 12.64 -4.35
N ASN A 100 16.67 12.25 -3.08
CA ASN A 100 17.82 12.16 -2.19
C ASN A 100 18.80 11.07 -2.65
N ALA A 101 18.29 9.89 -3.06
CA ALA A 101 19.09 8.79 -3.58
C ALA A 101 19.83 9.17 -4.88
N VAL A 102 19.14 9.86 -5.80
CA VAL A 102 19.76 10.37 -7.04
C VAL A 102 20.81 11.43 -6.73
N ALA A 103 20.52 12.37 -5.84
CA ALA A 103 21.45 13.45 -5.47
C ALA A 103 22.72 12.92 -4.77
N SER A 104 22.61 11.83 -4.01
CA SER A 104 23.74 11.17 -3.36
C SER A 104 24.50 10.21 -4.29
N GLY A 105 23.97 9.90 -5.48
CA GLY A 105 24.56 8.92 -6.41
C GLY A 105 24.37 7.46 -5.96
N ASN A 106 23.40 7.19 -5.07
CA ASN A 106 23.14 5.86 -4.55
C ASN A 106 22.32 5.01 -5.54
N ALA A 107 23.01 4.37 -6.49
CA ALA A 107 22.40 3.58 -7.56
C ALA A 107 21.64 2.33 -7.06
N GLU A 108 22.07 1.75 -5.95
CA GLU A 108 21.42 0.59 -5.33
C GLU A 108 20.07 0.99 -4.73
N LEU A 109 20.02 2.10 -3.98
CA LEU A 109 18.78 2.63 -3.43
C LEU A 109 17.81 3.06 -4.53
N VAL A 110 18.31 3.66 -5.62
CA VAL A 110 17.47 3.97 -6.80
C VAL A 110 16.86 2.69 -7.39
N SER A 111 17.66 1.64 -7.58
CA SER A 111 17.20 0.36 -8.12
C SER A 111 16.17 -0.32 -7.21
N TYR A 112 16.39 -0.25 -5.90
CA TYR A 112 15.44 -0.71 -4.89
C TYR A 112 14.09 0.02 -4.98
N LEU A 113 14.13 1.36 -5.02
CA LEU A 113 12.92 2.18 -5.08
C LEU A 113 12.14 1.96 -6.38
N GLU A 114 12.80 1.66 -7.49
CA GLU A 114 12.17 1.31 -8.76
C GLU A 114 11.33 0.02 -8.69
N ILE A 115 11.69 -0.93 -7.82
CA ILE A 115 10.86 -2.10 -7.52
C ILE A 115 9.80 -1.76 -6.49
N LEU A 116 10.15 -1.01 -5.44
CA LEU A 116 9.25 -0.68 -4.35
C LEU A 116 7.99 0.09 -4.81
N LYS A 117 8.12 0.98 -5.81
CA LYS A 117 6.96 1.71 -6.38
C LYS A 117 5.87 0.80 -6.94
N LEU A 118 6.20 -0.46 -7.26
CA LEU A 118 5.25 -1.42 -7.81
C LEU A 118 4.33 -2.03 -6.74
N CYS A 119 4.69 -1.95 -5.45
CA CYS A 119 3.91 -2.55 -4.37
C CYS A 119 2.47 -2.04 -4.31
N VAL A 120 2.28 -0.72 -4.41
CA VAL A 120 0.95 -0.07 -4.35
C VAL A 120 0.03 -0.46 -5.52
N PRO A 121 0.40 -0.23 -6.80
CA PRO A 121 -0.47 -0.58 -7.92
C PRO A 121 -0.65 -2.09 -8.08
N ASN A 122 0.37 -2.91 -7.77
CA ASN A 122 0.24 -4.35 -7.87
C ASN A 122 -0.65 -4.93 -6.77
N ASN A 123 -0.65 -4.36 -5.56
CA ASN A 123 -1.56 -4.79 -4.51
C ASN A 123 -3.02 -4.58 -4.94
N LEU A 124 -3.36 -3.39 -5.44
CA LEU A 124 -4.70 -3.11 -6.00
C LEU A 124 -5.06 -4.09 -7.12
N LYS A 125 -4.12 -4.33 -8.04
CA LYS A 125 -4.33 -5.25 -9.16
C LYS A 125 -4.58 -6.68 -8.69
N VAL A 126 -3.81 -7.18 -7.72
CA VAL A 126 -3.98 -8.53 -7.13
C VAL A 126 -5.36 -8.66 -6.50
N HIS A 127 -5.84 -7.66 -5.77
CA HIS A 127 -7.19 -7.68 -5.20
C HIS A 127 -8.29 -7.71 -6.27
N PHE A 128 -8.06 -7.07 -7.42
CA PHE A 128 -9.00 -7.08 -8.53
C PHE A 128 -9.00 -8.39 -9.35
N ILE A 129 -7.82 -8.97 -9.62
CA ILE A 129 -7.70 -10.13 -10.52
C ILE A 129 -7.69 -11.48 -9.81
N SER A 130 -7.35 -11.51 -8.52
CA SER A 130 -7.16 -12.77 -7.80
C SER A 130 -8.49 -13.42 -7.45
N SER A 131 -8.60 -14.71 -7.75
CA SER A 131 -9.75 -15.53 -7.31
C SER A 131 -9.87 -15.62 -5.79
N ARG A 132 -8.83 -15.25 -5.03
CA ARG A 132 -8.83 -15.22 -3.56
C ARG A 132 -9.89 -14.28 -2.99
N TYR A 133 -10.19 -13.19 -3.69
CA TYR A 133 -11.13 -12.15 -3.25
C TYR A 133 -12.39 -12.09 -4.13
N GLY A 134 -12.50 -13.00 -5.09
CA GLY A 134 -13.67 -13.11 -5.96
C GLY A 134 -14.84 -13.72 -5.20
N VAL A 135 -15.77 -12.88 -4.73
CA VAL A 135 -17.11 -13.30 -4.31
C VAL A 135 -17.99 -13.41 -5.56
N ASN A 136 -17.68 -14.36 -6.44
CA ASN A 136 -18.47 -14.61 -7.65
C ASN A 136 -18.83 -16.10 -7.81
N ASP A 137 -19.12 -16.76 -6.69
CA ASP A 137 -19.79 -18.06 -6.65
C ASP A 137 -21.29 -17.84 -6.42
N GLY A 138 -21.97 -17.07 -7.28
CA GLY A 138 -23.43 -17.07 -7.53
C GLY A 138 -24.47 -16.93 -6.38
N GLU A 139 -24.14 -17.07 -5.11
CA GLU A 139 -25.10 -17.27 -4.01
C GLU A 139 -24.92 -16.31 -2.82
N SER A 140 -23.83 -15.55 -2.77
CA SER A 140 -23.55 -14.62 -1.67
C SER A 140 -23.12 -13.27 -2.22
N GLY A 141 -24.09 -12.46 -2.65
CA GLY A 141 -23.88 -11.18 -3.33
C GLY A 141 -23.22 -10.08 -2.49
N HIS A 142 -21.94 -10.23 -2.13
CA HIS A 142 -21.12 -9.22 -1.45
C HIS A 142 -19.73 -9.14 -2.12
N GLY A 143 -19.68 -8.78 -3.40
CA GLY A 143 -18.46 -8.38 -4.10
C GLY A 143 -18.43 -6.87 -4.29
N ILE A 144 -17.42 -6.20 -3.73
CA ILE A 144 -17.22 -4.75 -3.85
C ILE A 144 -16.49 -4.46 -5.17
N TRP A 145 -17.11 -3.65 -6.03
CA TRP A 145 -16.55 -3.24 -7.31
C TRP A 145 -15.69 -1.98 -7.13
N ILE A 146 -14.37 -2.16 -7.08
CA ILE A 146 -13.43 -1.06 -7.34
C ILE A 146 -13.34 -0.92 -8.86
N VAL A 147 -14.07 0.05 -9.43
CA VAL A 147 -14.05 0.34 -10.87
C VAL A 147 -12.97 1.39 -11.14
N LEU A 148 -11.91 1.00 -11.85
CA LEU A 148 -10.87 1.88 -12.37
C LEU A 148 -11.43 2.89 -13.37
#